data_AF-A0A6P3RRM6-F1
#
_entry.id   AF-A0A6P3RRM6-F1
#
_cell.length_a   1.000
_cell.length_b   1.000
_cell.length_c   1.000
_cell.angle_alpha   90.00
_cell.angle_beta   90.00
_cell.angle_gamma   90.00
#
_symmetry.space_group_name_H-M   'P 1'
#
loop_
_entity.id
_entity.type
_entity.pdbx_description
1 polymer ?
#
loop_
_entity_poly.entity_id
_entity_poly.type
_entity_poly.pdbx_seq_one_letter_code
_entity_poly.pdbx_strand_id
1 'polypeptide(L)'
;MHGITLDVLVSCAQRFARSPDRRMLGFSSPYSCLLHSLTHLALEKVYLQQWRCPSAFVFNFLLYPSAHVGLHILAGQVLLLSPGSGLAGAVAPGALDLALQYMLALYHSQVFLKRFLCLQYRPQRQQQQQLGASPAPPGARVPAAAGDRRRRPGGPRSTEGSPSPGLPDLLRFLFFGMHGFLDEIFFTFFFNVLRLGHGATSGHTSLWSFFMYGSCSFVVEKLYFHLYYRCGWGTWKRVPIYVIFIYVWELSWGLGLRMCRACSWDYSHYPLNFMGLITLMYLPGWIFLSVYQDLLSNALGRVQYRPTN
;
A
#
# COMPACT_ATOMS: atom_id res chain seq x y z
N MET A 1 -5.31 -4.19 -2.34
CA MET A 1 -3.83 -4.05 -2.29
C MET A 1 -3.15 -5.35 -1.91
N HIS A 2 -3.36 -5.89 -0.71
CA HIS A 2 -2.66 -7.12 -0.29
C HIS A 2 -2.93 -8.34 -1.19
N GLY A 3 -4.21 -8.68 -1.47
CA GLY A 3 -4.54 -9.77 -2.39
C GLY A 3 -3.96 -9.61 -3.80
N ILE A 4 -4.02 -8.39 -4.37
CA ILE A 4 -3.37 -8.08 -5.66
C ILE A 4 -1.86 -8.31 -5.61
N THR A 5 -1.22 -7.93 -4.49
CA THR A 5 0.21 -8.15 -4.31
C THR A 5 0.55 -9.64 -4.30
N LEU A 6 -0.28 -10.47 -3.64
CA LEU A 6 -0.12 -11.92 -3.65
C LEU A 6 -0.31 -12.49 -5.05
N ASP A 7 -1.34 -12.06 -5.80
CA ASP A 7 -1.54 -12.48 -7.20
C ASP A 7 -0.31 -12.18 -8.06
N VAL A 8 0.23 -10.95 -7.95
CA VAL A 8 1.40 -10.50 -8.71
C VAL A 8 2.63 -11.31 -8.34
N LEU A 9 2.88 -11.54 -7.05
CA LEU A 9 4.02 -12.32 -6.58
C LEU A 9 3.94 -13.78 -7.03
N VAL A 10 2.78 -14.42 -6.87
CA VAL A 10 2.57 -15.83 -7.24
C VAL A 10 2.65 -16.02 -8.75
N SER A 11 1.97 -15.18 -9.53
CA SER A 11 2.01 -15.25 -11.00
C SER A 11 3.41 -14.97 -11.55
N CYS A 12 4.13 -14.01 -10.96
CA CYS A 12 5.52 -13.74 -11.32
C CYS A 12 6.43 -14.93 -10.99
N ALA A 13 6.32 -15.52 -9.79
CA ALA A 13 7.15 -16.65 -9.36
C ALA A 13 6.93 -17.88 -10.26
N GLN A 14 5.66 -18.20 -10.55
CA GLN A 14 5.29 -19.30 -11.44
C GLN A 14 5.84 -19.08 -12.86
N ARG A 15 5.76 -17.85 -13.38
CA ARG A 15 6.28 -17.51 -14.70
C ARG A 15 7.80 -17.57 -14.74
N PHE A 16 8.47 -17.04 -13.71
CA PHE A 16 9.93 -17.07 -13.62
C PHE A 16 10.47 -18.51 -13.55
N ALA A 17 9.76 -19.41 -12.85
CA ALA A 17 10.11 -20.83 -12.79
C ALA A 17 9.99 -21.53 -14.15
N ARG A 18 9.06 -21.10 -15.02
CA ARG A 18 8.90 -21.65 -16.38
C ARG A 18 9.81 -21.00 -17.41
N SER A 19 9.99 -19.69 -17.32
CA SER A 19 10.78 -18.87 -18.24
C SER A 19 11.47 -17.75 -17.45
N PRO A 20 12.80 -17.80 -17.25
CA PRO A 20 13.51 -16.80 -16.47
C PRO A 20 13.60 -15.47 -17.24
N ASP A 21 12.58 -14.63 -17.09
CA ASP A 21 12.52 -13.27 -17.62
C ASP A 21 12.87 -12.26 -16.52
N ARG A 22 13.85 -11.40 -16.80
CA ARG A 22 14.33 -10.35 -15.87
C ARG A 22 13.31 -9.23 -15.64
N ARG A 23 12.30 -9.12 -16.50
CA ARG A 23 11.20 -8.15 -16.33
C ARG A 23 10.28 -8.52 -15.17
N MET A 24 10.26 -9.80 -14.77
CA MET A 24 9.50 -10.27 -13.60
C MET A 24 8.05 -9.79 -13.60
N LEU A 25 7.34 -10.08 -14.71
CA LEU A 25 5.95 -9.66 -14.89
C LEU A 25 4.99 -10.53 -14.06
N GLY A 26 4.11 -9.87 -13.32
CA GLY A 26 2.96 -10.46 -12.64
C GLY A 26 1.64 -9.91 -13.17
N PHE A 27 0.56 -10.62 -12.86
CA PHE A 27 -0.78 -10.36 -13.41
C PHE A 27 -1.83 -10.36 -12.31
N SER A 28 -2.83 -9.50 -12.48
CA SER A 28 -4.07 -9.53 -11.71
C SER A 28 -5.14 -8.74 -12.47
N SER A 29 -6.33 -8.57 -11.89
CA SER A 29 -7.41 -7.81 -12.51
C SER A 29 -8.15 -6.95 -11.48
N PRO A 30 -8.84 -5.87 -11.91
CA PRO A 30 -9.75 -5.14 -11.04
C PRO A 30 -10.87 -6.02 -10.44
N TYR A 31 -11.33 -7.04 -11.17
CA TYR A 31 -12.31 -8.02 -10.66
C TYR A 31 -11.73 -8.85 -9.52
N SER A 32 -10.50 -9.35 -9.68
CA SER A 32 -9.74 -10.01 -8.60
C SER A 32 -9.56 -9.06 -7.41
N CYS A 33 -9.32 -7.76 -7.64
CA CYS A 33 -9.21 -6.78 -6.56
C CYS A 33 -10.48 -6.70 -5.71
N LEU A 34 -11.64 -6.62 -6.36
CA LEU A 34 -12.94 -6.58 -5.68
C LEU A 34 -13.15 -7.87 -4.88
N LEU A 35 -12.87 -9.01 -5.50
CA LEU A 35 -13.06 -10.31 -4.88
C LEU A 35 -12.13 -10.52 -3.68
N HIS A 36 -10.85 -10.15 -3.80
CA HIS A 36 -9.91 -10.10 -2.69
C HIS A 36 -10.41 -9.19 -1.57
N SER A 37 -10.96 -8.01 -1.90
CA SER A 37 -11.51 -7.11 -0.89
C SER A 37 -12.68 -7.74 -0.12
N LEU A 38 -13.59 -8.42 -0.82
CA LEU A 38 -14.74 -9.11 -0.20
C LEU A 38 -14.29 -10.31 0.63
N THR A 39 -13.34 -11.09 0.13
CA THR A 39 -12.81 -12.26 0.84
C THR A 39 -12.05 -11.85 2.10
N HIS A 40 -11.16 -10.87 2.02
CA HIS A 40 -10.45 -10.33 3.19
C HIS A 40 -11.43 -9.72 4.22
N LEU A 41 -12.49 -9.02 3.77
CA LEU A 41 -13.51 -8.49 4.67
C LEU A 41 -14.27 -9.60 5.42
N ALA A 42 -14.67 -10.66 4.71
CA ALA A 42 -15.33 -11.80 5.32
C ALA A 42 -14.39 -12.51 6.32
N LEU A 43 -13.12 -12.70 5.95
CA LEU A 43 -12.10 -13.28 6.82
C LEU A 43 -11.82 -12.43 8.06
N GLU A 44 -11.87 -11.11 7.95
CA GLU A 44 -11.79 -10.21 9.11
C GLU A 44 -12.97 -10.45 10.06
N LYS A 45 -14.20 -10.58 9.54
CA LYS A 45 -15.38 -10.88 10.38
C LYS A 45 -15.26 -12.24 11.07
N VAL A 46 -14.75 -13.26 10.37
CA VAL A 46 -14.46 -14.57 10.98
C VAL A 46 -13.42 -14.42 12.08
N TYR A 47 -12.32 -13.70 11.83
CA TYR A 47 -11.27 -13.45 12.83
C TYR A 47 -11.79 -12.77 14.09
N LEU A 48 -12.63 -11.75 13.94
CA LEU A 48 -13.23 -11.02 15.06
C LEU A 48 -14.19 -11.88 15.89
N GLN A 49 -14.65 -13.03 15.38
CA GLN A 49 -15.45 -14.00 16.13
C GLN A 49 -14.59 -14.97 16.97
N GLN A 50 -13.26 -14.82 16.98
CA GLN A 50 -12.31 -15.58 17.80
C GLN A 50 -12.80 -15.84 19.24
N TRP A 51 -13.40 -14.82 19.88
CA TRP A 51 -13.85 -14.89 21.27
C TRP A 51 -14.97 -15.91 21.52
N ARG A 52 -15.67 -16.37 20.47
CA ARG A 52 -16.71 -17.39 20.56
C ARG A 52 -16.17 -18.81 20.57
N CYS A 53 -14.90 -19.01 20.19
CA CYS A 53 -14.28 -20.33 20.18
C CYS A 53 -13.60 -20.62 21.52
N PRO A 54 -13.86 -21.79 22.14
CA PRO A 54 -13.29 -22.14 23.44
C PRO A 54 -11.77 -22.42 23.38
N SER A 55 -11.22 -22.74 22.20
CA SER A 55 -9.80 -22.99 22.00
C SER A 55 -9.22 -22.08 20.92
N ALA A 56 -8.28 -21.21 21.33
CA ALA A 56 -7.52 -20.36 20.43
C ALA A 56 -6.68 -21.18 19.43
N PHE A 57 -6.25 -22.39 19.81
CA PHE A 57 -5.50 -23.28 18.94
C PHE A 57 -6.37 -23.79 17.78
N VAL A 58 -7.57 -24.31 18.11
CA VAL A 58 -8.53 -24.79 17.10
C VAL A 58 -8.94 -23.65 16.15
N PHE A 59 -9.12 -22.45 16.69
CA PHE A 59 -9.45 -21.29 15.87
C PHE A 59 -8.33 -20.94 14.87
N ASN A 60 -7.09 -20.77 15.35
CA ASN A 60 -5.99 -20.26 14.53
C ASN A 60 -5.44 -21.28 13.52
N PHE A 61 -5.45 -22.57 13.84
CA PHE A 61 -4.81 -23.60 13.01
C PHE A 61 -5.79 -24.46 12.20
N LEU A 62 -7.08 -24.46 12.56
CA LEU A 62 -8.08 -25.32 11.92
C LEU A 62 -9.23 -24.49 11.31
N LEU A 63 -9.97 -23.74 12.13
CA LEU A 63 -11.17 -23.02 11.67
C LEU A 63 -10.84 -21.84 10.75
N TYR A 64 -9.84 -21.03 11.09
CA TYR A 64 -9.46 -19.90 10.26
C TYR A 64 -8.83 -20.33 8.92
N PRO A 65 -7.85 -21.26 8.90
CA PRO A 65 -7.26 -21.69 7.63
C PRO A 65 -8.25 -22.41 6.71
N SER A 66 -9.17 -23.21 7.27
CA SER A 66 -10.23 -23.85 6.46
C SER A 66 -11.18 -22.82 5.84
N ALA A 67 -11.61 -21.81 6.60
CA ALA A 67 -12.42 -20.71 6.07
C ALA A 67 -11.69 -19.93 4.97
N HIS A 68 -10.40 -19.66 5.17
CA HIS A 68 -9.54 -18.99 4.18
C HIS A 68 -9.46 -19.79 2.88
N VAL A 69 -9.07 -21.06 2.96
CA VAL A 69 -8.98 -21.94 1.78
C VAL A 69 -10.32 -22.05 1.07
N GLY A 70 -11.41 -22.31 1.80
CA GLY A 70 -12.75 -22.43 1.22
C GLY A 70 -13.20 -21.17 0.50
N LEU A 71 -12.93 -20.00 1.08
CA LEU A 71 -13.32 -18.72 0.49
C LEU A 71 -12.48 -18.36 -0.74
N HIS A 72 -11.18 -18.68 -0.74
CA HIS A 72 -10.31 -18.50 -1.90
C HIS A 72 -10.64 -19.45 -3.05
N ILE A 73 -11.04 -20.69 -2.76
CA ILE A 73 -11.53 -21.64 -3.78
C ILE A 73 -12.83 -21.10 -4.40
N LEU A 74 -13.78 -20.65 -3.57
CA LEU A 74 -15.03 -20.06 -4.04
C LEU A 74 -14.77 -18.82 -4.91
N ALA A 75 -13.87 -17.94 -4.47
CA ALA A 75 -13.44 -16.79 -5.24
C ALA A 75 -12.88 -17.19 -6.61
N GLY A 76 -11.98 -18.18 -6.65
CA GLY A 76 -11.46 -18.71 -7.91
C GLY A 76 -12.56 -19.18 -8.86
N GLN A 77 -13.58 -19.89 -8.35
CA GLN A 77 -14.71 -20.35 -9.16
C GLN A 77 -15.55 -19.20 -9.71
N VAL A 78 -15.81 -18.16 -8.92
CA VAL A 78 -16.56 -16.96 -9.37
C VAL A 78 -15.82 -16.24 -10.50
N LEU A 79 -14.49 -16.18 -10.43
CA LEU A 79 -13.67 -15.57 -11.48
C LEU A 79 -13.70 -16.38 -12.78
N LEU A 80 -13.73 -17.72 -12.69
CA LEU A 80 -13.85 -18.61 -13.86
C LEU A 80 -15.22 -18.49 -14.55
N LEU A 81 -16.29 -18.22 -13.78
CA LEU A 81 -17.63 -18.02 -14.31
C LEU A 81 -17.85 -16.61 -14.91
N SER A 82 -16.89 -15.70 -14.78
CA SER A 82 -17.01 -14.34 -15.32
C SER A 82 -16.78 -14.31 -16.84
N PRO A 83 -17.58 -13.53 -17.61
CA PRO A 83 -17.47 -13.48 -19.07
C PRO A 83 -16.09 -12.97 -19.51
N GLY A 84 -15.32 -13.80 -20.20
CA GLY A 84 -13.98 -13.47 -20.70
C GLY A 84 -12.87 -14.43 -20.27
N SER A 85 -13.09 -15.25 -19.23
CA SER A 85 -12.19 -16.36 -18.93
C SER A 85 -12.45 -17.49 -19.94
N GLY A 86 -11.54 -17.68 -20.88
CA GLY A 86 -11.61 -18.82 -21.80
C GLY A 86 -11.69 -20.13 -21.02
N LEU A 87 -12.41 -21.12 -21.56
CA LEU A 87 -12.60 -22.47 -21.00
C LEU A 87 -11.28 -23.13 -20.56
N ALA A 88 -10.76 -22.78 -19.40
CA ALA A 88 -9.79 -23.54 -18.64
C ALA A 88 -10.57 -24.16 -17.49
N GLY A 89 -10.93 -25.44 -17.64
CA GLY A 89 -11.69 -26.18 -16.66
C GLY A 89 -11.09 -26.03 -15.25
N ALA A 90 -11.95 -25.98 -14.24
CA ALA A 90 -11.56 -25.91 -12.84
C ALA A 90 -10.72 -27.15 -12.48
N VAL A 91 -9.40 -27.06 -12.66
CA VAL A 91 -8.46 -28.06 -12.16
C VAL A 91 -8.48 -27.94 -10.64
N ALA A 92 -8.80 -29.04 -9.96
CA ALA A 92 -8.74 -29.08 -8.51
C ALA A 92 -7.33 -28.64 -8.04
N PRO A 93 -7.23 -27.76 -7.03
CA PRO A 93 -5.95 -27.26 -6.57
C PRO A 93 -5.04 -28.42 -6.19
N GLY A 94 -3.80 -28.41 -6.69
CA GLY A 94 -2.83 -29.45 -6.36
C GLY A 94 -2.49 -29.45 -4.86
N ALA A 95 -1.89 -30.53 -4.37
CA ALA A 95 -1.46 -30.61 -2.96
C ALA A 95 -0.53 -29.45 -2.55
N LEU A 96 0.33 -28.99 -3.48
CA LEU A 96 1.21 -27.84 -3.28
C LEU A 96 0.43 -26.51 -3.19
N ASP A 97 -0.62 -26.34 -4.00
CA ASP A 97 -1.46 -25.14 -3.98
C ASP A 97 -2.26 -25.05 -2.67
N LEU A 98 -2.80 -26.18 -2.21
CA LEU A 98 -3.46 -26.29 -0.90
C LEU A 98 -2.50 -25.99 0.25
N ALA A 99 -1.27 -26.52 0.20
CA ALA A 99 -0.24 -26.22 1.19
C ALA A 99 0.12 -24.73 1.20
N LEU A 100 0.30 -24.12 0.03
CA LEU A 100 0.56 -22.69 -0.10
C LEU A 100 -0.60 -21.85 0.45
N GLN A 101 -1.85 -22.19 0.12
CA GLN A 101 -3.03 -21.48 0.63
C GLN A 101 -3.17 -21.62 2.15
N TYR A 102 -2.83 -22.77 2.72
CA TYR A 102 -2.79 -22.95 4.17
C TYR A 102 -1.72 -22.07 4.82
N MET A 103 -0.51 -22.03 4.28
CA MET A 103 0.57 -21.16 4.78
C MET A 103 0.21 -19.69 4.68
N LEU A 104 -0.42 -19.27 3.58
CA LEU A 104 -0.95 -17.91 3.41
C LEU A 104 -2.03 -17.60 4.44
N ALA A 105 -2.91 -18.56 4.75
CA ALA A 105 -3.94 -18.39 5.77
C ALA A 105 -3.35 -18.17 7.16
N LEU A 106 -2.31 -18.92 7.53
CA LEU A 106 -1.58 -18.74 8.79
C LEU A 106 -0.89 -17.37 8.84
N TYR A 107 -0.22 -16.98 7.76
CA TYR A 107 0.36 -15.63 7.65
C TYR A 107 -0.71 -14.55 7.82
N HIS A 108 -1.87 -14.72 7.17
CA HIS A 108 -2.92 -13.73 7.17
C HIS A 108 -3.52 -13.54 8.57
N SER A 109 -3.81 -14.61 9.32
CA SER A 109 -4.31 -14.50 10.70
C SER A 109 -3.24 -14.00 11.68
N GLN A 110 -2.06 -14.61 11.67
CA GLN A 110 -1.07 -14.41 12.73
C GLN A 110 -0.28 -13.11 12.56
N VAL A 111 -0.05 -12.69 11.32
CA VAL A 111 0.81 -11.54 11.00
C VAL A 111 -0.02 -10.38 10.47
N PHE A 112 -0.70 -10.57 9.34
CA PHE A 112 -1.32 -9.45 8.63
C PHE A 112 -2.46 -8.85 9.44
N LEU A 113 -3.46 -9.65 9.80
CA LEU A 113 -4.68 -9.16 10.43
C LEU A 113 -4.42 -8.67 11.86
N LYS A 114 -3.57 -9.36 12.61
CA LYS A 114 -3.11 -8.92 13.92
C LYS A 114 -2.45 -7.53 13.87
N ARG A 115 -1.58 -7.27 12.87
CA ARG A 115 -0.94 -5.95 12.69
C ARG A 115 -1.92 -4.92 12.14
N PHE A 116 -2.82 -5.30 11.25
CA PHE A 116 -3.80 -4.42 10.64
C PHE A 116 -4.79 -3.87 11.66
N LEU A 117 -5.28 -4.72 12.58
CA LEU A 117 -6.18 -4.32 13.67
C LEU A 117 -5.52 -3.41 14.72
N CYS A 118 -4.19 -3.28 14.72
CA CYS A 118 -3.46 -2.33 15.56
C CYS A 118 -3.45 -0.90 14.98
N LEU A 119 -3.96 -0.69 13.76
CA LEU A 119 -4.01 0.62 13.13
C LEU A 119 -5.20 1.43 13.64
N GLN A 120 -4.95 2.68 14.02
CA GLN A 120 -5.99 3.61 14.47
C GLN A 120 -5.95 4.88 13.62
N TYR A 121 -7.13 5.38 13.23
CA TYR A 121 -7.27 6.63 12.49
C TYR A 121 -7.57 7.78 13.45
N ARG A 122 -6.76 8.85 13.40
CA ARG A 122 -6.91 10.02 14.26
C ARG A 122 -7.55 11.21 13.52
N PRO A 123 -8.60 11.84 14.09
CA PRO A 123 -9.19 13.04 13.50
C PRO A 123 -8.22 14.23 13.42
N GLN A 124 -8.32 15.01 12.33
CA GLN A 124 -7.43 16.12 11.97
C GLN A 124 -7.23 17.17 13.08
N ARG A 125 -8.28 17.48 13.86
CA ARG A 125 -8.24 18.48 14.94
C ARG A 125 -7.23 18.13 16.04
N GLN A 126 -7.07 16.84 16.33
CA GLN A 126 -6.13 16.37 17.35
C GLN A 126 -4.69 16.28 16.84
N GLN A 127 -4.49 16.09 15.53
CA GLN A 127 -3.15 16.05 14.90
C GLN A 127 -2.50 17.44 14.89
N GLN A 128 -3.26 18.49 14.57
CA GLN A 128 -2.78 19.88 14.63
C GLN A 128 -2.42 20.33 16.05
N GLN A 129 -3.17 19.89 17.07
CA GLN A 129 -2.89 20.24 18.46
C GLN A 129 -1.57 19.64 18.97
N GLN A 130 -1.23 18.40 18.60
CA GLN A 130 0.02 17.77 19.04
C GLN A 130 1.24 18.35 18.32
N LEU A 131 1.09 18.76 17.06
CA LEU A 131 2.18 19.37 16.30
C LEU A 131 2.41 20.85 16.65
N GLY A 132 1.35 21.57 17.03
CA GLY A 132 1.43 22.93 17.58
C GLY A 132 1.93 23.02 19.02
N ALA A 133 2.03 21.88 19.73
CA ALA A 133 2.51 21.77 21.10
C ALA A 133 4.01 21.38 21.20
N SER A 134 4.79 21.56 20.12
CA SER A 134 6.25 21.44 20.20
C SER A 134 6.84 22.71 20.88
N PRO A 135 7.77 22.60 21.85
CA PRO A 135 8.03 23.67 22.79
C PRO A 135 8.72 24.88 22.14
N ALA A 136 8.20 26.06 22.44
CA ALA A 136 8.80 27.36 22.12
C ALA A 136 10.23 27.48 22.68
N PRO A 137 11.12 28.26 22.05
CA PRO A 137 12.51 28.40 22.49
C PRO A 137 12.58 29.04 23.90
N PRO A 138 13.52 28.59 24.76
CA PRO A 138 13.61 29.06 26.14
C PRO A 138 14.24 30.46 26.17
N GLY A 139 13.43 31.51 26.29
CA GLY A 139 13.96 32.87 26.25
C GLY A 139 12.98 34.00 26.52
N ALA A 140 12.03 33.85 27.45
CA ALA A 140 11.25 34.98 27.94
C ALA A 140 11.19 34.93 29.48
N ARG A 141 12.11 35.63 30.13
CA ARG A 141 12.07 35.90 31.57
C ARG A 141 10.86 36.79 31.86
N VAL A 142 9.97 36.33 32.73
CA VAL A 142 8.92 37.16 33.34
C VAL A 142 9.44 37.61 34.73
N PRO A 143 9.26 38.88 35.14
CA PRO A 143 9.70 39.32 36.46
C PRO A 143 8.77 38.81 37.57
N ALA A 144 9.38 38.54 38.73
CA ALA A 144 8.74 38.04 39.92
C ALA A 144 7.81 39.08 40.58
N ALA A 145 6.60 38.67 40.92
CA ALA A 145 5.77 39.32 41.92
C ALA A 145 5.41 38.28 43.00
N ALA A 146 5.77 38.60 44.23
CA ALA A 146 5.61 37.78 45.42
C ALA A 146 4.14 37.65 45.83
N GLY A 147 3.73 36.45 46.24
CA GLY A 147 2.38 36.15 46.72
C GLY A 147 2.33 34.73 47.27
N ASP A 148 2.69 34.61 48.55
CA ASP A 148 2.85 33.40 49.32
C ASP A 148 1.52 32.63 49.51
N ARG A 149 1.48 31.33 49.18
CA ARG A 149 0.62 30.33 49.86
C ARG A 149 0.94 28.88 49.48
N ARG A 150 1.62 28.22 50.42
CA ARG A 150 1.54 26.80 50.83
C ARG A 150 1.86 25.69 49.80
N ARG A 151 3.07 25.13 49.99
CA ARG A 151 3.50 23.78 49.57
C ARG A 151 2.50 22.69 49.96
N ARG A 152 2.25 21.76 49.02
CA ARG A 152 2.10 20.32 49.31
C ARG A 152 3.11 19.52 48.47
N PRO A 153 3.67 18.42 49.00
CA PRO A 153 4.87 17.78 48.45
C PRO A 153 4.57 16.87 47.27
N GLY A 154 5.55 16.76 46.37
CA GLY A 154 5.46 16.04 45.11
C GLY A 154 5.36 14.51 45.27
N GLY A 155 4.50 13.93 44.45
CA GLY A 155 4.59 12.54 43.99
C GLY A 155 5.23 12.49 42.60
N PRO A 156 5.78 11.33 42.20
CA PRO A 156 6.83 11.23 41.19
C PRO A 156 6.37 11.59 39.79
N ARG A 157 7.26 12.27 39.09
CA ARG A 157 7.23 12.62 37.66
C ARG A 157 6.64 11.47 36.83
N SER A 158 5.47 11.73 36.27
CA SER A 158 4.98 11.06 35.07
C SER A 158 6.07 11.19 34.01
N THR A 159 6.71 10.06 33.69
CA THR A 159 7.57 9.89 32.53
C THR A 159 6.84 10.43 31.31
N GLU A 160 7.53 11.35 30.63
CA GLU A 160 7.14 12.03 29.40
C GLU A 160 6.36 11.11 28.47
N GLY A 161 5.17 11.57 28.09
CA GLY A 161 4.38 10.96 27.03
C GLY A 161 5.20 10.95 25.75
N SER A 162 5.78 9.80 25.43
CA SER A 162 6.38 9.55 24.12
C SER A 162 5.28 9.80 23.08
N PRO A 163 5.49 10.67 22.09
CA PRO A 163 4.50 10.90 21.05
C PRO A 163 4.21 9.56 20.38
N SER A 164 2.95 9.12 20.40
CA SER A 164 2.52 7.86 19.78
C SER A 164 3.17 7.76 18.40
N PRO A 165 3.99 6.73 18.14
CA PRO A 165 4.73 6.64 16.90
C PRO A 165 3.74 6.56 15.75
N GLY A 166 3.91 7.45 14.76
CA GLY A 166 3.20 7.31 13.49
C GLY A 166 3.51 5.96 12.84
N LEU A 167 2.82 5.62 11.75
CA LEU A 167 3.08 4.37 11.03
C LEU A 167 4.59 4.19 10.72
N PRO A 168 5.23 3.08 11.14
CA PRO A 168 6.64 2.81 10.84
C PRO A 168 6.97 3.00 9.35
N ASP A 169 8.14 3.56 9.05
CA ASP A 169 8.55 3.86 7.67
C ASP A 169 8.59 2.62 6.76
N LEU A 170 8.93 1.45 7.31
CA LEU A 170 8.85 0.19 6.56
C LEU A 170 7.41 -0.16 6.17
N LEU A 171 6.44 0.03 7.08
CA LEU A 171 5.03 -0.24 6.78
C LEU A 171 4.48 0.77 5.77
N ARG A 172 4.95 2.02 5.81
CA ARG A 172 4.65 3.03 4.78
C ARG A 172 5.19 2.62 3.41
N PHE A 173 6.44 2.19 3.35
CA PHE A 173 7.05 1.73 2.10
C PHE A 173 6.33 0.50 1.53
N LEU A 174 6.00 -0.49 2.37
CA LEU A 174 5.21 -1.65 1.95
C LEU A 174 3.84 -1.24 1.44
N PHE A 175 3.16 -0.32 2.13
CA PHE A 175 1.88 0.23 1.68
C PHE A 175 2.00 0.86 0.30
N PHE A 176 2.99 1.74 0.09
CA PHE A 176 3.20 2.41 -1.19
C PHE A 176 3.60 1.43 -2.31
N GLY A 177 4.40 0.41 -2.03
CA GLY A 177 4.72 -0.61 -3.03
C GLY A 177 3.50 -1.43 -3.45
N MET A 178 2.67 -1.88 -2.49
CA MET A 178 1.41 -2.59 -2.78
C MET A 178 0.39 -1.68 -3.48
N HIS A 179 0.41 -0.39 -3.16
CA HIS A 179 -0.42 0.62 -3.81
C HIS A 179 0.03 0.89 -5.25
N GLY A 180 1.34 0.96 -5.51
CA GLY A 180 1.89 1.04 -6.86
C GLY A 180 1.52 -0.14 -7.75
N PHE A 181 1.52 -1.36 -7.21
CA PHE A 181 0.99 -2.53 -7.93
C PHE A 181 -0.48 -2.38 -8.29
N LEU A 182 -1.30 -1.87 -7.36
CA LEU A 182 -2.71 -1.62 -7.63
C LEU A 182 -2.87 -0.61 -8.77
N ASP A 183 -2.17 0.51 -8.69
CA ASP A 183 -2.23 1.58 -9.69
C ASP A 183 -1.84 1.07 -11.08
N GLU A 184 -0.75 0.31 -11.19
CA GLU A 184 -0.30 -0.22 -12.48
C GLU A 184 -1.23 -1.29 -13.05
N ILE A 185 -1.78 -2.18 -12.21
CA ILE A 185 -2.78 -3.17 -12.65
C ILE A 185 -4.03 -2.47 -13.19
N PHE A 186 -4.52 -1.45 -12.51
CA PHE A 186 -5.67 -0.68 -12.98
C PHE A 186 -5.35 0.10 -14.26
N PHE A 187 -4.20 0.78 -14.28
CA PHE A 187 -3.74 1.52 -15.45
C PHE A 187 -3.63 0.62 -16.68
N THR A 188 -2.87 -0.47 -16.59
CA THR A 188 -2.68 -1.40 -17.71
C THR A 188 -3.98 -2.09 -18.12
N PHE A 189 -4.86 -2.42 -17.17
CA PHE A 189 -6.17 -2.97 -17.48
C PHE A 189 -7.03 -1.99 -18.29
N PHE A 190 -7.24 -0.77 -17.81
CA PHE A 190 -8.04 0.22 -18.54
C PHE A 190 -7.41 0.56 -19.88
N PHE A 191 -6.09 0.63 -19.93
CA PHE A 191 -5.37 0.88 -21.15
C PHE A 191 -5.56 -0.23 -22.19
N ASN A 192 -5.54 -1.49 -21.76
CA ASN A 192 -5.85 -2.63 -22.60
C ASN A 192 -7.32 -2.61 -23.08
N VAL A 193 -8.27 -2.28 -22.19
CA VAL A 193 -9.69 -2.15 -22.56
C VAL A 193 -9.88 -1.05 -23.62
N LEU A 194 -9.23 0.11 -23.44
CA LEU A 194 -9.32 1.23 -24.38
C LEU A 194 -8.66 0.94 -25.74
N ARG A 195 -7.54 0.19 -25.76
CA ARG A 195 -6.84 -0.14 -27.01
C ARG A 195 -7.40 -1.35 -27.75
N LEU A 196 -7.79 -2.39 -27.03
CA LEU A 196 -8.13 -3.71 -27.59
C LEU A 196 -9.63 -4.03 -27.52
N GLY A 197 -10.44 -3.19 -26.87
CA GLY A 197 -11.87 -3.41 -26.67
C GLY A 197 -12.18 -4.47 -25.60
N HIS A 198 -13.26 -5.26 -25.81
CA HIS A 198 -13.85 -6.18 -24.82
C HIS A 198 -13.02 -7.45 -24.50
N GLY A 199 -11.82 -7.60 -25.04
CA GLY A 199 -10.97 -8.79 -24.83
C GLY A 199 -10.00 -8.73 -23.65
N ALA A 200 -9.86 -7.56 -22.99
CA ALA A 200 -8.91 -7.38 -21.90
C ALA A 200 -9.47 -7.90 -20.57
N THR A 201 -8.93 -9.03 -20.09
CA THR A 201 -9.38 -9.69 -18.85
C THR A 201 -8.44 -9.45 -17.66
N SER A 202 -7.23 -8.94 -17.91
CA SER A 202 -6.21 -8.74 -16.87
C SER A 202 -5.33 -7.52 -17.12
N GLY A 203 -4.91 -6.86 -16.04
CA GLY A 203 -3.78 -5.96 -16.00
C GLY A 203 -2.47 -6.72 -15.73
N HIS A 204 -1.36 -6.05 -15.96
CA HIS A 204 -0.03 -6.58 -15.64
C HIS A 204 0.84 -5.51 -14.97
N THR A 205 1.83 -5.95 -14.22
CA THR A 205 2.81 -5.11 -13.53
C THR A 205 4.15 -5.85 -13.46
N SER A 206 5.25 -5.14 -13.25
CA SER A 206 6.56 -5.75 -12.99
C SER A 206 6.87 -5.76 -11.50
N LEU A 207 7.60 -6.74 -10.98
CA LEU A 207 8.06 -6.68 -9.58
C LEU A 207 8.91 -5.44 -9.29
N TRP A 208 9.61 -4.93 -10.29
CA TRP A 208 10.38 -3.68 -10.19
C TRP A 208 9.49 -2.46 -9.93
N SER A 209 8.24 -2.50 -10.36
CA SER A 209 7.25 -1.45 -10.10
C SER A 209 6.94 -1.29 -8.62
N PHE A 210 7.01 -2.37 -7.82
CA PHE A 210 6.89 -2.28 -6.36
C PHE A 210 7.93 -1.31 -5.79
N PHE A 211 9.19 -1.50 -6.20
CA PHE A 211 10.30 -0.71 -5.71
C PHE A 211 10.28 0.69 -6.32
N MET A 212 9.99 0.81 -7.61
CA MET A 212 9.97 2.09 -8.31
C MET A 212 8.86 3.01 -7.79
N TYR A 213 7.61 2.56 -7.80
CA TYR A 213 6.48 3.35 -7.29
C TYR A 213 6.50 3.45 -5.77
N GLY A 214 6.84 2.37 -5.06
CA GLY A 214 6.95 2.39 -3.60
C GLY A 214 7.97 3.39 -3.09
N SER A 215 9.16 3.45 -3.70
CA SER A 215 10.18 4.43 -3.36
C SER A 215 9.80 5.85 -3.80
N CYS A 216 9.21 6.02 -4.98
CA CYS A 216 8.73 7.32 -5.45
C CYS A 216 7.73 7.92 -4.46
N SER A 217 6.66 7.18 -4.14
CA SER A 217 5.61 7.64 -3.23
C SER A 217 6.12 7.85 -1.81
N PHE A 218 7.06 7.04 -1.33
CA PHE A 218 7.71 7.24 -0.03
C PHE A 218 8.49 8.57 0.02
N VAL A 219 9.29 8.88 -0.99
CA VAL A 219 10.03 10.17 -1.04
C VAL A 219 9.06 11.34 -1.22
N VAL A 220 8.04 11.21 -2.08
CA VAL A 220 7.01 12.24 -2.27
C VAL A 220 6.25 12.51 -0.96
N GLU A 221 5.98 11.49 -0.13
CA GLU A 221 5.37 11.68 1.20
C GLU A 221 6.29 12.52 2.12
N LYS A 222 7.60 12.26 2.15
CA LYS A 222 8.54 13.09 2.92
C LYS A 222 8.61 14.51 2.39
N LEU A 223 8.58 14.67 1.06
CA LEU A 223 8.52 15.96 0.40
C LEU A 223 7.22 16.70 0.72
N TYR A 224 6.08 16.00 0.79
CA TYR A 224 4.82 16.52 1.29
C TYR A 224 4.96 17.08 2.70
N PHE A 225 5.50 16.30 3.64
CA PHE A 225 5.69 16.77 5.01
C PHE A 225 6.60 18.00 5.07
N HIS A 226 7.66 18.04 4.27
CA HIS A 226 8.55 19.19 4.19
C HIS A 226 7.84 20.43 3.64
N LEU A 227 7.27 20.36 2.43
CA LEU A 227 6.67 21.52 1.75
C LEU A 227 5.41 22.03 2.47
N TYR A 228 4.60 21.13 3.02
CA TYR A 228 3.38 21.53 3.72
C TYR A 228 3.67 22.12 5.10
N TYR A 229 4.47 21.45 5.94
CA TYR A 229 4.67 21.91 7.32
C TYR A 229 5.81 22.92 7.49
N ARG A 230 6.87 22.87 6.67
CA ARG A 230 7.98 23.84 6.77
C ARG A 230 7.72 25.07 5.92
N CYS A 231 7.22 24.90 4.70
CA CYS A 231 7.07 26.00 3.76
C CYS A 231 5.65 26.58 3.72
N GLY A 232 4.64 25.88 4.26
CA GLY A 232 3.24 26.33 4.24
C GLY A 232 2.62 26.35 2.84
N TRP A 233 3.18 25.59 1.90
CA TRP A 233 2.72 25.62 0.51
C TRP A 233 1.38 24.91 0.38
N GLY A 234 0.46 25.45 -0.42
CA GLY A 234 -0.78 24.77 -0.80
C GLY A 234 -0.57 23.69 -1.88
N THR A 235 -1.56 22.81 -2.07
CA THR A 235 -1.48 21.66 -3.00
C THR A 235 -1.04 22.07 -4.41
N TRP A 236 -1.59 23.15 -4.96
CA TRP A 236 -1.25 23.62 -6.31
C TRP A 236 0.21 24.02 -6.51
N LYS A 237 0.92 24.42 -5.46
CA LYS A 237 2.37 24.69 -5.52
C LYS A 237 3.21 23.42 -5.40
N ARG A 238 2.68 22.39 -4.74
CA ARG A 238 3.37 21.11 -4.52
C ARG A 238 3.27 20.18 -5.73
N VAL A 239 2.10 20.14 -6.38
CA VAL A 239 1.83 19.24 -7.52
C VAL A 239 2.86 19.37 -8.66
N PRO A 240 3.25 20.58 -9.13
CA PRO A 240 4.29 20.70 -10.15
C PRO A 240 5.63 20.09 -9.74
N ILE A 241 6.02 20.21 -8.46
CA ILE A 241 7.25 19.58 -7.93
C ILE A 241 7.12 18.06 -7.98
N TYR A 242 5.98 17.52 -7.56
CA TYR A 242 5.73 16.08 -7.60
C TYR A 242 5.82 15.54 -9.03
N VAL A 243 5.21 16.22 -10.00
CA VAL A 243 5.27 15.82 -11.42
C VAL A 243 6.70 15.82 -11.95
N ILE A 244 7.48 16.88 -11.67
CA ILE A 244 8.89 16.93 -12.07
C ILE A 244 9.66 15.78 -11.44
N PHE A 245 9.45 15.54 -10.14
CA PHE A 245 10.10 14.44 -9.43
C PHE A 245 9.73 13.07 -10.01
N ILE A 246 8.46 12.84 -10.32
CA ILE A 246 7.97 11.60 -10.95
C ILE A 246 8.68 11.36 -12.29
N TYR A 247 8.76 12.36 -13.17
CA TYR A 247 9.46 12.19 -14.46
C TYR A 247 10.95 11.89 -14.29
N VAL A 248 11.62 12.57 -13.37
CA VAL A 248 13.04 12.30 -13.07
C VAL A 248 13.22 10.89 -12.51
N TRP A 249 12.29 10.45 -11.64
CA TRP A 249 12.33 9.13 -11.01
C TRP A 249 12.06 8.01 -12.03
N GLU A 250 11.03 8.16 -12.87
CA GLU A 250 10.67 7.22 -13.94
C GLU A 250 11.82 7.10 -14.95
N LEU A 251 12.44 8.21 -15.34
CA LEU A 251 13.60 8.21 -16.22
C LEU A 251 14.80 7.49 -15.57
N SER A 252 15.09 7.76 -14.30
CA SER A 252 16.21 7.16 -13.57
C SER A 252 16.06 5.65 -13.43
N TRP A 253 14.88 5.18 -13.01
CA TRP A 253 14.57 3.75 -12.95
C TRP A 253 14.54 3.11 -14.33
N GLY A 254 13.98 3.79 -15.33
CA GLY A 254 13.96 3.32 -16.70
C GLY A 254 15.36 3.08 -17.26
N LEU A 255 16.30 4.00 -17.01
CA LEU A 255 17.71 3.84 -17.39
C LEU A 255 18.36 2.67 -16.66
N GLY A 256 18.22 2.59 -15.32
CA GLY A 256 18.80 1.52 -14.51
C GLY A 256 18.27 0.12 -14.91
N LEU A 257 16.96 -0.01 -15.08
CA LEU A 257 16.34 -1.26 -15.51
C LEU A 257 16.71 -1.62 -16.95
N ARG A 258 16.88 -0.63 -17.84
CA ARG A 258 17.34 -0.86 -19.21
C ARG A 258 18.76 -1.42 -19.24
N MET A 259 19.66 -0.95 -18.37
CA MET A 259 21.02 -1.52 -18.22
C MET A 259 20.98 -3.01 -17.84
N CYS A 260 20.03 -3.41 -17.00
CA CYS A 260 19.86 -4.80 -16.57
C CYS A 260 19.03 -5.66 -17.53
N ARG A 261 18.53 -5.09 -18.65
CA ARG A 261 17.51 -5.69 -19.54
C ARG A 261 16.22 -6.09 -18.80
N ALA A 262 15.89 -5.37 -17.73
CA ALA A 262 14.74 -5.59 -16.86
C ALA A 262 13.61 -4.56 -17.09
N CYS A 263 13.82 -3.56 -17.96
CA CYS A 263 12.80 -2.55 -18.25
C CYS A 263 11.57 -3.21 -18.92
N SER A 264 10.40 -3.03 -18.32
CA SER A 264 9.14 -3.63 -18.75
C SER A 264 8.33 -2.76 -19.70
N TRP A 265 8.66 -1.47 -19.85
CA TRP A 265 7.93 -0.52 -20.68
C TRP A 265 8.78 0.13 -21.77
N ASP A 266 8.12 0.57 -22.84
CA ASP A 266 8.71 1.35 -23.93
C ASP A 266 7.66 2.28 -24.56
N TYR A 267 7.87 3.59 -24.40
CA TYR A 267 7.01 4.64 -24.91
C TYR A 267 7.49 5.24 -26.25
N SER A 268 8.44 4.61 -26.94
CA SER A 268 8.98 5.13 -28.22
C SER A 268 7.92 5.37 -29.29
N HIS A 269 6.79 4.66 -29.19
CA HIS A 269 5.65 4.77 -30.09
C HIS A 269 4.75 6.00 -29.80
N TYR A 270 4.93 6.69 -28.69
CA TYR A 270 4.18 7.90 -28.36
C TYR A 270 4.90 9.17 -28.82
N PRO A 271 4.16 10.22 -29.22
CA PRO A 271 4.75 11.53 -29.42
C PRO A 271 5.28 12.09 -28.09
N LEU A 272 6.22 13.04 -28.17
CA LEU A 272 6.82 13.70 -27.01
C LEU A 272 7.45 12.72 -26.00
N ASN A 273 7.91 11.57 -26.49
CA ASN A 273 8.68 10.64 -25.68
C ASN A 273 10.14 11.09 -25.58
N PHE A 274 10.78 10.76 -24.47
CA PHE A 274 12.21 10.94 -24.28
C PHE A 274 12.85 9.58 -24.03
N MET A 275 13.74 9.18 -24.93
CA MET A 275 14.43 7.87 -24.93
C MET A 275 13.49 6.65 -24.87
N GLY A 276 12.20 6.81 -25.20
CA GLY A 276 11.16 5.80 -24.97
C GLY A 276 10.93 5.44 -23.49
N LEU A 277 11.48 6.20 -22.53
CA LEU A 277 11.37 5.91 -21.10
C LEU A 277 10.32 6.75 -20.39
N ILE A 278 10.13 7.99 -20.82
CA ILE A 278 9.08 8.88 -20.34
C ILE A 278 8.33 9.47 -21.53
N THR A 279 7.07 9.85 -21.34
CA THR A 279 6.28 10.59 -22.34
C THR A 279 5.49 11.72 -21.70
N LEU A 280 5.57 12.92 -22.31
CA LEU A 280 4.80 14.08 -21.84
C LEU A 280 3.29 13.90 -22.05
N MET A 281 2.87 12.93 -22.87
CA MET A 281 1.46 12.58 -23.04
C MET A 281 0.81 12.09 -21.74
N TYR A 282 1.60 11.58 -20.79
CA TYR A 282 1.10 11.12 -19.48
C TYR A 282 1.01 12.24 -18.44
N LEU A 283 1.37 13.48 -18.79
CA LEU A 283 1.29 14.63 -17.90
C LEU A 283 -0.08 14.79 -17.20
N PRO A 284 -1.24 14.66 -17.88
CA PRO A 284 -2.54 14.74 -17.20
C PRO A 284 -2.72 13.65 -16.15
N GLY A 285 -2.25 12.43 -16.44
CA GLY A 285 -2.26 11.30 -15.49
C GLY A 285 -1.37 11.56 -14.29
N TRP A 286 -0.17 12.10 -14.51
CA TRP A 286 0.76 12.44 -13.41
C TRP A 286 0.27 13.59 -12.53
N ILE A 287 -0.43 14.57 -13.10
CA ILE A 287 -1.09 15.63 -12.31
C ILE A 287 -2.17 15.01 -11.42
N PHE A 288 -3.03 14.16 -12.00
CA PHE A 288 -4.06 13.46 -11.23
C PHE A 288 -3.46 12.61 -10.12
N LEU A 289 -2.44 11.81 -10.42
CA LEU A 289 -1.77 10.96 -9.44
C LEU A 289 -1.07 11.78 -8.36
N SER A 290 -0.50 12.94 -8.71
CA SER A 290 0.14 13.85 -7.75
C SER A 290 -0.88 14.44 -6.76
N VAL A 291 -2.07 14.83 -7.24
CA VAL A 291 -3.17 15.29 -6.36
C VAL A 291 -3.65 14.13 -5.48
N TYR A 292 -3.82 12.95 -6.06
CA TYR A 292 -4.21 11.76 -5.31
C TYR A 292 -3.18 11.41 -4.22
N GLN A 293 -1.88 11.43 -4.53
CA GLN A 293 -0.79 11.17 -3.59
C GLN A 293 -0.75 12.22 -2.47
N ASP A 294 -1.08 13.48 -2.77
CA ASP A 294 -1.18 14.56 -1.80
C ASP A 294 -2.31 14.29 -0.78
N LEU A 295 -3.48 13.87 -1.27
CA LEU A 295 -4.61 13.45 -0.43
C LEU A 295 -4.28 12.20 0.40
N LEU A 296 -3.63 11.22 -0.22
CA LEU A 296 -3.22 9.97 0.40
C LEU A 296 -2.21 10.23 1.52
N SER A 297 -1.22 11.11 1.30
CA SER A 297 -0.21 11.48 2.31
C SER A 297 -0.86 12.17 3.52
N ASN A 298 -1.86 13.03 3.28
CA ASN A 298 -2.65 13.64 4.36
C ASN A 298 -3.46 12.60 5.15
N ALA A 299 -4.04 11.59 4.48
CA ALA A 299 -4.78 10.51 5.13
C ALA A 299 -3.85 9.57 5.92
N LEU A 300 -2.73 9.14 5.34
CA LEU A 300 -1.73 8.28 5.99
C LEU A 300 -1.05 8.96 7.17
N GLY A 301 -0.86 10.28 7.12
CA GLY A 301 -0.39 11.06 8.26
C GLY A 301 -1.28 10.95 9.50
N ARG A 302 -2.55 10.57 9.33
CA ARG A 302 -3.54 10.41 10.41
C ARG A 302 -3.59 8.98 10.96
N VAL A 303 -2.93 8.03 10.32
CA VAL A 303 -2.88 6.62 10.75
C VAL A 303 -1.75 6.44 11.76
N GLN A 304 -2.10 5.89 12.92
CA GLN A 304 -1.17 5.57 14.00
C GLN A 304 -1.12 4.06 14.22
N TYR A 305 0.07 3.56 14.55
CA TYR A 305 0.26 2.16 14.93
C TYR A 305 0.28 2.05 16.45
N ARG A 306 -0.73 1.39 17.02
CA ARG A 306 -0.82 1.15 18.47
C ARG A 306 -0.58 -0.33 18.74
N PRO A 307 0.62 -0.74 19.18
CA PRO A 307 0.85 -2.12 19.54
C PRO A 307 -0.10 -2.52 20.68
N THR A 308 -0.80 -3.64 20.53
CA THR A 308 -1.49 -4.29 21.65
C THR A 308 -0.44 -4.87 22.56
N ASN A 309 -0.20 -4.22 23.72
CA ASN A 309 0.58 -4.79 24.82
C ASN A 309 -0.12 -6.03 25.39
#